data_AF-A0A7C3Z562-F1
#
_entry.id   AF-A0A7C3Z562-F1
#
_cell.length_a   1.000
_cell.length_b   1.000
_cell.length_c   1.000
_cell.angle_alpha   90.00
_cell.angle_beta   90.00
_cell.angle_gamma   90.00
#
_symmetry.space_group_name_H-M   'P 1'
#
loop_
_entity.id
_entity.type
_entity.pdbx_description
1 polymer ?
#
loop_
_entity_poly.entity_id
_entity_poly.type
_entity_poly.pdbx_seq_one_letter_code
_entity_poly.pdbx_strand_id
1 'polypeptide(L)'
;MKKSQIELWMLSKFAILFFILALAAFLFIVSETEKAGLCSTEAGAQSALVANSINNVLNNPIEDQQVVVKLPSAITLGSGLSAYTINMTYIKQSNAPSIINVQTQSTTSVGCSSQKSVFFPNTIRVYFINASGGQIQSANTNQMSLTAYPSSQNNPTRFIIIIKCASKTKVGVNYLFVITCTQTDASLCYGYGIYNTPSISTLCGFS
;
A
#
# COMPACT_ATOMS: atom_id res chain seq x y z
N MET A 1 -31.26 45.71 -42.84
CA MET A 1 -30.16 45.39 -41.90
C MET A 1 -28.83 45.51 -42.62
N LYS A 2 -27.89 46.29 -42.08
CA LYS A 2 -26.56 46.48 -42.70
C LYS A 2 -25.72 45.21 -42.46
N LYS A 3 -24.98 44.72 -43.47
CA LYS A 3 -24.15 43.49 -43.40
C LYS A 3 -23.28 43.41 -42.12
N SER A 4 -22.73 44.54 -41.70
CA SER A 4 -21.95 44.69 -40.46
C SER A 4 -22.69 44.26 -39.19
N GLN A 5 -24.01 44.48 -39.07
CA GLN A 5 -24.78 44.05 -37.90
C GLN A 5 -24.96 42.52 -37.83
N ILE A 6 -25.00 41.86 -39.00
CA ILE A 6 -25.13 40.40 -39.09
C ILE A 6 -23.78 39.74 -38.77
N GLU A 7 -22.68 40.32 -39.25
CA GLU A 7 -21.31 39.88 -38.95
C GLU A 7 -20.99 40.00 -37.44
N LEU A 8 -21.33 41.13 -36.83
CA LEU A 8 -21.18 41.34 -35.38
C LEU A 8 -22.02 40.35 -34.55
N TRP A 9 -23.23 40.04 -35.00
CA TRP A 9 -24.11 39.09 -34.31
C TRP A 9 -23.64 37.64 -34.44
N MET A 10 -23.14 37.24 -35.62
CA MET A 10 -22.52 35.93 -35.79
C MET A 10 -21.24 35.80 -34.95
N LEU A 11 -20.37 36.82 -34.97
CA LEU A 11 -19.13 36.83 -34.19
C LEU A 11 -19.42 36.65 -32.70
N SER A 12 -20.42 37.36 -32.15
CA SER A 12 -20.82 37.23 -30.75
C SER A 12 -21.30 35.82 -30.41
N LYS A 13 -22.09 35.19 -31.29
CA LYS A 13 -22.57 33.81 -31.06
C LYS A 13 -21.46 32.78 -31.08
N PHE A 14 -20.53 32.90 -32.02
CA PHE A 14 -19.36 32.01 -32.06
C PHE A 14 -18.47 32.22 -30.85
N ALA A 15 -18.21 33.47 -30.45
CA ALA A 15 -17.40 33.77 -29.26
C ALA A 15 -18.00 33.15 -27.98
N ILE A 16 -19.33 33.24 -27.80
CA ILE A 16 -20.02 32.61 -26.65
C ILE A 16 -19.87 31.09 -26.70
N LEU A 17 -20.03 30.47 -27.87
CA LEU A 17 -19.93 29.02 -28.01
C LEU A 17 -18.51 28.51 -27.75
N PHE A 18 -17.50 29.21 -28.29
CA PHE A 18 -16.09 28.94 -27.99
C PHE A 18 -15.77 29.11 -26.51
N PHE A 19 -16.32 30.14 -25.87
CA PHE A 19 -16.12 30.36 -24.44
C PHE A 19 -16.69 29.23 -23.59
N ILE A 20 -17.90 28.75 -23.89
CA ILE A 20 -18.52 27.62 -23.18
C ILE A 20 -17.69 26.35 -23.36
N LEU A 21 -17.23 26.05 -24.58
CA LEU A 21 -16.40 24.88 -24.85
C LEU A 21 -15.04 24.95 -24.13
N ALA A 22 -14.40 26.12 -24.14
CA ALA A 22 -13.14 26.34 -23.43
C ALA A 22 -13.31 26.18 -21.92
N LEU A 23 -14.40 26.72 -21.35
CA LEU A 23 -14.71 26.57 -19.93
C LEU A 23 -14.98 25.11 -19.56
N ALA A 24 -15.73 24.38 -20.38
CA ALA A 24 -15.98 22.95 -20.15
C ALA A 24 -14.68 22.15 -20.17
N ALA A 25 -13.82 22.36 -21.19
CA ALA A 25 -12.52 21.70 -21.28
C ALA A 25 -11.62 22.03 -20.07
N PHE A 26 -11.60 23.29 -19.64
CA PHE A 26 -10.86 23.70 -18.45
C PHE A 26 -11.35 23.01 -17.18
N LEU A 27 -12.66 22.93 -16.96
CA LEU A 27 -13.26 22.23 -15.82
C LEU A 27 -12.93 20.74 -15.82
N PHE A 28 -12.91 20.08 -16.98
CA PHE A 28 -12.48 18.68 -17.08
C PHE A 28 -11.02 18.50 -16.68
N ILE A 29 -10.11 19.35 -17.17
CA ILE A 29 -8.69 19.29 -16.82
C ILE A 29 -8.48 19.49 -15.32
N VAL A 30 -9.13 20.50 -14.73
CA VAL A 30 -9.03 20.76 -13.27
C VAL A 30 -9.52 19.54 -12.48
N SER A 31 -10.65 18.95 -12.87
CA SER A 31 -11.19 17.76 -12.21
C SER A 31 -10.23 16.57 -12.26
N GLU A 32 -9.56 16.33 -13.39
CA GLU A 32 -8.57 15.25 -13.50
C GLU A 32 -7.34 15.50 -12.62
N THR A 33 -6.85 16.74 -12.57
CA THR A 33 -5.71 17.11 -11.73
C THR A 33 -6.01 16.96 -10.23
N GLU A 34 -7.21 17.35 -9.79
CA GLU A 34 -7.66 17.16 -8.40
C GLU A 34 -7.80 15.67 -8.06
N LYS A 35 -8.39 14.88 -8.95
CA LYS A 35 -8.50 13.42 -8.78
C LYS A 35 -7.14 12.77 -8.66
N ALA A 36 -6.17 13.16 -9.50
CA ALA A 36 -4.80 12.66 -9.43
C ALA A 36 -4.12 13.05 -8.11
N GLY A 37 -4.30 14.29 -7.66
CA GLY A 37 -3.77 14.79 -6.38
C GLY A 37 -4.32 14.04 -5.17
N LEU A 38 -5.64 13.81 -5.13
CA LEU A 38 -6.30 13.01 -4.10
C LEU A 38 -5.79 11.57 -4.10
N CYS A 39 -5.67 10.98 -5.28
CA CYS A 39 -5.19 9.61 -5.45
C CYS A 39 -3.75 9.44 -4.94
N SER A 40 -2.85 10.37 -5.28
CA SER A 40 -1.46 10.33 -4.81
C SER A 40 -1.35 10.53 -3.29
N THR A 41 -2.17 11.42 -2.73
CA THR A 41 -2.22 11.67 -1.27
C THR A 41 -2.67 10.41 -0.53
N GLU A 42 -3.70 9.73 -1.02
CA GLU A 42 -4.19 8.49 -0.44
C GLU A 42 -3.16 7.36 -0.54
N ALA A 43 -2.56 7.16 -1.72
CA ALA A 43 -1.47 6.20 -1.88
C ALA A 43 -0.30 6.49 -0.92
N GLY A 44 -0.03 7.78 -0.67
CA GLY A 44 0.94 8.24 0.32
C GLY A 44 0.56 7.88 1.75
N ALA A 45 -0.69 8.08 2.14
CA ALA A 45 -1.20 7.72 3.46
C ALA A 45 -1.13 6.20 3.70
N GLN A 46 -1.51 5.39 2.70
CA GLN A 46 -1.49 3.93 2.76
C GLN A 46 -0.06 3.37 2.90
N SER A 47 0.85 3.83 2.03
CA SER A 47 2.25 3.42 2.09
C SER A 47 2.91 3.86 3.40
N ALA A 48 2.59 5.06 3.90
CA ALA A 48 3.07 5.55 5.19
C ALA A 48 2.51 4.74 6.37
N LEU A 49 1.23 4.37 6.37
CA LEU A 49 0.62 3.56 7.42
C LEU A 49 1.37 2.23 7.62
N VAL A 50 1.60 1.51 6.52
CA VAL A 50 2.29 0.21 6.57
C VAL A 50 3.77 0.40 6.90
N ALA A 51 4.46 1.35 6.27
CA ALA A 51 5.88 1.62 6.53
C ALA A 51 6.12 2.04 8.00
N ASN A 52 5.29 2.94 8.54
CA ASN A 52 5.38 3.38 9.93
C ASN A 52 5.11 2.21 10.89
N SER A 53 4.14 1.35 10.56
CA SER A 53 3.86 0.17 11.39
C SER A 53 5.04 -0.81 11.41
N ILE A 54 5.68 -1.05 10.27
CA ILE A 54 6.90 -1.88 10.18
C ILE A 54 8.03 -1.23 10.99
N ASN A 55 8.24 0.07 10.82
CA ASN A 55 9.27 0.82 11.54
C ASN A 55 9.03 0.82 13.06
N ASN A 56 7.78 0.95 13.50
CA ASN A 56 7.40 0.89 14.91
C ASN A 56 7.69 -0.49 15.51
N VAL A 57 7.40 -1.56 14.76
CA VAL A 57 7.71 -2.92 15.22
C VAL A 57 9.22 -3.16 15.29
N LEU A 58 9.96 -2.70 14.29
CA LEU A 58 11.42 -2.85 14.25
C LEU A 58 12.11 -2.11 15.40
N ASN A 59 11.69 -0.87 15.68
CA ASN A 59 12.31 -0.01 16.69
C ASN A 59 11.79 -0.22 18.11
N ASN A 60 10.78 -1.06 18.31
CA ASN A 60 10.30 -1.35 19.66
C ASN A 60 11.35 -2.13 20.46
N PRO A 61 11.63 -1.76 21.73
CA PRO A 61 12.55 -2.49 22.59
C PRO A 61 12.10 -3.91 22.96
N ILE A 62 10.80 -4.21 22.85
CA ILE A 62 10.26 -5.55 23.14
C ILE A 62 10.76 -6.54 22.07
N GLU A 63 11.32 -7.66 22.51
CA GLU A 63 11.90 -8.69 21.63
C GLU A 63 10.84 -9.36 20.75
N ASP A 64 9.71 -9.73 21.37
CA ASP A 64 8.60 -10.43 20.73
C ASP A 64 7.40 -9.46 20.62
N GLN A 65 7.24 -8.85 19.45
CA GLN A 65 6.17 -7.91 19.19
C GLN A 65 5.36 -8.32 17.97
N GLN A 66 4.04 -8.23 18.11
CA GLN A 66 3.09 -8.41 17.03
C GLN A 66 2.19 -7.19 16.90
N VAL A 67 1.99 -6.72 15.67
CA VAL A 67 1.05 -5.65 15.35
C VAL A 67 0.19 -6.11 14.18
N VAL A 68 -1.12 -5.92 14.31
CA VAL A 68 -2.08 -6.15 13.23
C VAL A 68 -2.55 -4.79 12.71
N VAL A 69 -2.22 -4.51 11.45
CA VAL A 69 -2.57 -3.28 10.75
C VAL A 69 -3.78 -3.55 9.89
N LYS A 70 -4.88 -2.84 10.16
CA LYS A 70 -6.05 -2.85 9.27
C LYS A 70 -5.73 -2.02 8.03
N LEU A 71 -5.90 -2.60 6.84
CA LEU A 71 -5.78 -1.86 5.60
C LEU A 71 -7.09 -1.10 5.34
N PRO A 72 -7.04 0.25 5.27
CA PRO A 72 -8.21 1.03 4.94
C PRO A 72 -8.80 0.61 3.58
N SER A 73 -10.08 0.89 3.41
CA SER A 73 -10.76 0.63 2.15
C SER A 73 -10.25 1.55 1.05
N ALA A 74 -10.13 1.02 -0.16
CA ALA A 74 -9.83 1.84 -1.33
C ALA A 74 -10.90 2.93 -1.54
N ILE A 75 -10.48 4.18 -1.76
CA ILE A 75 -11.41 5.27 -2.04
C ILE A 75 -12.04 5.07 -3.43
N THR A 76 -13.37 5.09 -3.48
CA THR A 76 -14.14 5.18 -4.72
C THR A 76 -14.09 6.61 -5.25
N LEU A 77 -13.27 6.86 -6.29
CA LEU A 77 -13.33 8.11 -7.06
C LEU A 77 -14.38 7.95 -8.17
N GLY A 78 -15.67 8.04 -7.81
CA GLY A 78 -16.79 7.88 -8.76
C GLY A 78 -17.28 6.43 -8.91
N SER A 79 -17.67 6.03 -10.13
CA SER A 79 -18.26 4.72 -10.45
C SER A 79 -17.26 3.55 -10.48
N GLY A 80 -15.97 3.83 -10.28
CA GLY A 80 -14.92 2.83 -10.21
C GLY A 80 -14.25 2.88 -8.83
N LEU A 81 -14.22 1.72 -8.15
CA LEU A 81 -13.27 1.51 -7.06
C LEU A 81 -11.87 1.62 -7.67
N SER A 82 -11.13 2.68 -7.37
CA SER A 82 -9.69 2.69 -7.63
C SER A 82 -9.06 1.71 -6.65
N ALA A 83 -9.08 0.42 -7.00
CA ALA A 83 -8.48 -0.61 -6.18
C ALA A 83 -6.98 -0.30 -6.09
N TYR A 84 -6.48 0.00 -4.90
CA TYR A 84 -5.04 0.10 -4.69
C TYR A 84 -4.47 -1.30 -4.50
N THR A 85 -3.17 -1.46 -4.75
CA THR A 85 -2.38 -2.58 -4.27
C THR A 85 -1.21 -2.03 -3.48
N ILE A 86 -0.82 -2.76 -2.43
CA ILE A 86 0.34 -2.43 -1.61
C ILE A 86 1.39 -3.49 -1.88
N ASN A 87 2.44 -3.12 -2.61
CA ASN A 87 3.57 -3.97 -2.91
C ASN A 87 4.70 -3.66 -1.93
N MET A 88 5.03 -4.63 -1.09
CA MET A 88 6.18 -4.58 -0.19
C MET A 88 7.33 -5.32 -0.84
N THR A 89 8.50 -4.71 -0.93
CA THR A 89 9.70 -5.29 -1.52
C THR A 89 10.85 -5.19 -0.54
N TYR A 90 11.34 -6.33 -0.07
CA TYR A 90 12.57 -6.40 0.71
C TYR A 90 13.77 -6.36 -0.24
N ILE A 91 14.80 -5.60 0.11
CA ILE A 91 16.07 -5.50 -0.61
C ILE A 91 17.20 -5.64 0.42
N LYS A 92 17.99 -6.69 0.29
CA LYS A 92 19.19 -6.88 1.12
C LYS A 92 20.33 -6.05 0.55
N GLN A 93 20.96 -5.22 1.40
CA GLN A 93 22.16 -4.46 1.03
C GLN A 93 23.38 -5.05 1.75
N SER A 94 24.50 -5.23 1.04
CA SER A 94 25.70 -5.85 1.62
C SER A 94 26.44 -4.91 2.57
N ASN A 95 26.57 -3.63 2.20
CA ASN A 95 27.40 -2.63 2.89
C ASN A 95 26.58 -1.47 3.48
N ALA A 96 25.26 -1.59 3.48
CA ALA A 96 24.33 -0.56 3.92
C ALA A 96 23.11 -1.22 4.58
N PRO A 97 22.27 -0.47 5.31
CA PRO A 97 21.06 -1.01 5.92
C PRO A 97 20.14 -1.65 4.87
N SER A 98 19.57 -2.80 5.21
CA SER A 98 18.55 -3.45 4.38
C SER A 98 17.29 -2.59 4.33
N ILE A 99 16.52 -2.74 3.25
CA ILE A 99 15.38 -1.87 2.95
C ILE A 99 14.12 -2.72 2.76
N ILE A 100 13.00 -2.25 3.29
CA ILE A 100 11.66 -2.66 2.84
C ILE A 100 11.01 -1.45 2.16
N ASN A 101 10.81 -1.55 0.85
CA ASN A 101 10.05 -0.59 0.06
C ASN A 101 8.58 -0.96 0.10
N VAL A 102 7.75 -0.07 0.63
CA VAL A 102 6.28 -0.17 0.62
C VAL A 102 5.77 0.77 -0.47
N GLN A 103 5.36 0.20 -1.59
CA GLN A 103 4.77 0.93 -2.71
C GLN A 103 3.27 0.70 -2.74
N THR A 104 2.49 1.78 -2.74
CA THR A 104 1.05 1.73 -3.01
C THR A 104 0.81 2.22 -4.44
N GLN A 105 0.04 1.48 -5.22
CA GLN A 105 -0.27 1.83 -6.61
C GLN A 105 -1.75 1.58 -6.91
N SER A 106 -2.39 2.48 -7.65
CA SER A 106 -3.74 2.25 -8.19
C SER A 106 -3.70 1.22 -9.33
N THR A 107 -4.64 0.27 -9.33
CA THR A 107 -4.79 -0.70 -10.43
C THR A 107 -5.50 -0.12 -11.64
N THR A 108 -6.22 1.00 -11.46
CA THR A 108 -7.07 1.60 -12.50
C THR A 108 -6.48 2.87 -13.09
N SER A 109 -5.59 3.56 -12.36
CA SER A 109 -5.10 4.89 -12.72
C SER A 109 -3.59 4.93 -12.82
N VAL A 110 -3.07 5.08 -14.04
CA VAL A 110 -1.63 5.24 -14.31
C VAL A 110 -1.15 6.55 -13.70
N GLY A 111 -0.04 6.51 -12.95
CA GLY A 111 0.54 7.70 -12.28
C GLY A 111 0.09 7.91 -10.83
N CYS A 112 -0.92 7.17 -10.37
CA CYS A 112 -1.30 7.19 -8.97
C CYS A 112 -0.52 6.12 -8.18
N SER A 113 0.63 6.52 -7.67
CA SER A 113 1.45 5.68 -6.80
C SER A 113 2.19 6.50 -5.76
N SER A 114 2.58 5.84 -4.68
CA SER A 114 3.48 6.40 -3.67
C SER A 114 4.36 5.30 -3.10
N GLN A 115 5.56 5.66 -2.67
CA GLN A 115 6.52 4.72 -2.10
C GLN A 115 7.09 5.29 -0.80
N LYS A 116 7.21 4.41 0.20
CA LYS A 116 7.92 4.67 1.45
C LYS A 116 8.90 3.55 1.73
N SER A 117 10.04 3.88 2.29
CA SER A 117 11.13 2.93 2.56
C SER A 117 11.40 2.86 4.05
N VAL A 118 11.57 1.65 4.56
CA VAL A 118 11.98 1.38 5.95
C VAL A 118 13.37 0.78 5.93
N PHE A 119 14.28 1.36 6.70
CA PHE A 119 15.69 0.95 6.77
C PHE A 119 15.97 0.24 8.09
N PHE A 120 16.72 -0.86 8.06
CA PHE A 120 17.05 -1.62 9.26
C PHE A 120 18.37 -2.39 9.15
N PRO A 121 18.96 -2.82 10.28
CA PRO A 121 20.22 -3.55 10.29
C PRO A 121 20.14 -4.88 9.53
N ASN A 122 21.22 -5.27 8.87
CA ASN A 122 21.34 -6.52 8.09
C ASN A 122 21.30 -7.81 8.94
N THR A 123 21.22 -7.67 10.27
CA THR A 123 21.11 -8.77 11.22
C THR A 123 19.69 -9.34 11.30
N ILE A 124 18.68 -8.60 10.82
CA ILE A 124 17.28 -9.02 10.84
C ILE A 124 16.95 -9.81 9.58
N ARG A 125 16.40 -11.00 9.74
CA ARG A 125 15.94 -11.85 8.63
C ARG A 125 14.46 -11.60 8.37
N VAL A 126 14.15 -11.16 7.14
CA VAL A 126 12.77 -10.82 6.74
C VAL A 126 12.10 -12.00 6.03
N TYR A 127 10.81 -12.18 6.30
CA TYR A 127 9.98 -13.22 5.71
C TYR A 127 8.63 -12.61 5.29
N PHE A 128 8.25 -12.84 4.05
CA PHE A 128 6.96 -12.42 3.52
C PHE A 128 6.07 -13.64 3.31
N ILE A 129 4.86 -13.59 3.86
CA ILE A 129 3.91 -14.71 3.89
C ILE A 129 2.55 -14.22 3.40
N ASN A 130 1.96 -14.96 2.46
CA ASN A 130 0.61 -14.66 1.97
C ASN A 130 -0.46 -15.44 2.76
N ALA A 131 -1.63 -14.83 2.95
CA ALA A 131 -2.81 -15.38 3.63
C ALA A 131 -3.30 -16.74 3.08
N SER A 132 -2.90 -17.12 1.87
CA SER A 132 -3.26 -18.41 1.25
C SER A 132 -2.41 -19.59 1.74
N GLY A 133 -1.56 -19.41 2.76
CA GLY A 133 -0.63 -20.44 3.25
C GLY A 133 0.43 -20.86 2.21
N GLY A 134 0.46 -20.16 1.06
CA GLY A 134 1.31 -20.46 -0.08
C GLY A 134 2.65 -19.76 0.03
N GLN A 135 3.70 -20.58 0.17
CA GLN A 135 5.12 -20.27 0.11
C GLN A 135 5.57 -19.09 0.96
N ILE A 136 6.19 -19.43 2.10
CA ILE A 136 7.19 -18.57 2.71
C ILE A 136 8.24 -18.31 1.62
N GLN A 137 8.26 -17.10 1.05
CA GLN A 137 9.45 -16.67 0.32
C GLN A 137 10.54 -16.49 1.38
N SER A 138 11.25 -17.59 1.61
CA SER A 138 12.37 -17.68 2.52
C SER A 138 13.55 -18.14 1.71
N ALA A 139 14.65 -17.45 1.93
CA ALA A 139 16.02 -17.83 1.66
C ALA A 139 16.58 -17.35 0.31
N ASN A 140 17.58 -16.48 0.46
CA ASN A 140 18.70 -16.24 -0.46
C ASN A 140 18.50 -15.35 -1.68
N THR A 141 17.32 -14.84 -1.98
CA THR A 141 17.22 -13.76 -2.97
C THR A 141 17.54 -12.41 -2.34
N ASN A 142 18.36 -11.61 -3.01
CA ASN A 142 18.63 -10.23 -2.60
C ASN A 142 17.36 -9.36 -2.59
N GLN A 143 16.26 -9.89 -3.14
CA GLN A 143 14.97 -9.22 -3.23
C GLN A 143 13.81 -10.20 -3.02
N MET A 144 12.80 -9.80 -2.24
CA MET A 144 11.54 -10.55 -2.04
C MET A 144 10.37 -9.59 -2.10
N SER A 145 9.19 -10.04 -2.52
CA SER A 145 8.02 -9.15 -2.63
C SER A 145 6.71 -9.77 -2.14
N LEU A 146 5.84 -8.93 -1.58
CA LEU A 146 4.53 -9.30 -1.08
C LEU A 146 3.51 -8.25 -1.51
N THR A 147 2.44 -8.69 -2.16
CA THR A 147 1.33 -7.82 -2.54
C THR A 147 0.18 -8.02 -1.56
N ALA A 148 -0.22 -6.93 -0.90
CA ALA A 148 -1.42 -6.84 -0.10
C ALA A 148 -2.50 -6.03 -0.84
N TYR A 149 -3.75 -6.36 -0.56
CA TYR A 149 -4.92 -5.70 -1.15
C TYR A 149 -5.68 -4.93 -0.07
N PRO A 150 -6.17 -3.72 -0.35
CA PRO A 150 -6.97 -2.95 0.57
C PRO A 150 -8.33 -3.62 0.81
N SER A 151 -9.02 -3.17 1.84
CA SER A 151 -10.39 -3.60 2.10
C SER A 151 -11.31 -3.13 0.97
N SER A 152 -12.31 -3.94 0.60
CA SER A 152 -13.31 -3.61 -0.42
C SER A 152 -14.72 -3.94 0.08
N GLN A 153 -15.78 -3.45 -0.57
CA GLN A 153 -17.16 -3.78 -0.17
C GLN A 153 -17.41 -5.30 -0.10
N ASN A 154 -16.82 -6.07 -1.01
CA ASN A 154 -16.96 -7.53 -1.05
C ASN A 154 -15.98 -8.27 -0.13
N ASN A 155 -14.90 -7.60 0.29
CA ASN A 155 -13.89 -8.13 1.21
C ASN A 155 -13.50 -7.02 2.21
N PRO A 156 -14.37 -6.73 3.19
CA PRO A 156 -14.30 -5.50 4.00
C PRO A 156 -13.12 -5.45 4.97
N THR A 157 -12.39 -6.55 5.11
CA THR A 157 -11.39 -6.72 6.16
C THR A 157 -10.14 -7.39 5.59
N ARG A 158 -9.18 -6.55 5.23
CA ARG A 158 -7.82 -6.98 4.89
C ARG A 158 -6.87 -6.42 5.94
N PHE A 159 -5.98 -7.27 6.43
CA PHE A 159 -5.00 -6.94 7.45
C PHE A 159 -3.59 -7.31 7.01
N ILE A 160 -2.62 -6.59 7.56
CA ILE A 160 -1.21 -6.97 7.52
C ILE A 160 -0.79 -7.23 8.96
N ILE A 161 -0.24 -8.41 9.21
CA ILE A 161 0.35 -8.78 10.49
C ILE A 161 1.85 -8.59 10.36
N ILE A 162 2.44 -7.85 11.31
CA ILE A 162 3.86 -7.61 11.39
C ILE A 162 4.34 -8.20 12.71
N ILE A 163 5.25 -9.17 12.63
CA ILE A 163 5.78 -9.88 13.80
C ILE A 163 7.29 -9.70 13.81
N LYS A 164 7.83 -9.15 14.91
CA LYS A 164 9.24 -9.19 15.25
C LYS A 164 9.42 -10.19 16.38
N CYS A 165 10.44 -11.04 16.27
CA CYS A 165 10.79 -11.96 17.34
C CYS A 165 12.30 -12.23 17.36
N ALA A 166 12.82 -12.54 18.55
CA ALA A 166 14.14 -13.11 18.70
C ALA A 166 14.07 -14.63 18.49
N SER A 167 15.05 -15.19 17.79
CA SER A 167 15.10 -16.63 17.54
C SER A 167 15.30 -17.39 18.85
N LYS A 168 14.39 -18.33 19.15
CA LYS A 168 14.55 -19.26 20.28
C LYS A 168 15.47 -20.45 19.95
N THR A 169 15.77 -20.65 18.66
CA THR A 169 16.63 -21.74 18.18
C THR A 169 18.06 -21.29 17.88
N LYS A 170 18.30 -20.00 17.61
CA LYS A 170 19.61 -19.45 17.25
C LYS A 170 19.89 -18.12 17.97
N VAL A 171 20.83 -18.12 18.90
CA VAL A 171 21.20 -16.91 19.65
C VAL A 171 21.65 -15.79 18.70
N GLY A 172 21.14 -14.57 18.95
CA GLY A 172 21.53 -13.36 18.22
C GLY A 172 20.88 -13.18 16.85
N VAL A 173 19.93 -14.05 16.46
CA VAL A 173 19.17 -13.91 15.21
C VAL A 173 17.81 -13.29 15.50
N ASN A 174 17.49 -12.19 14.82
CA ASN A 174 16.17 -11.57 14.87
C ASN A 174 15.42 -11.81 13.57
N TYR A 175 14.11 -12.02 13.69
CA TYR A 175 13.22 -12.26 12.56
C TYR A 175 12.18 -11.15 12.46
N LEU A 176 11.82 -10.81 11.21
CA LEU A 176 10.68 -9.98 10.88
C LEU A 176 9.79 -10.75 9.91
N PHE A 177 8.55 -11.02 10.31
CA PHE A 177 7.52 -11.61 9.46
C PHE A 177 6.50 -10.55 9.09
N VAL A 178 6.18 -10.47 7.80
CA VAL A 178 5.07 -9.66 7.29
C VAL A 178 4.10 -10.60 6.59
N ILE A 179 2.87 -10.65 7.10
CA ILE A 179 1.86 -11.64 6.71
C ILE A 179 0.61 -10.91 6.26
N THR A 180 0.06 -11.25 5.10
CA THR A 180 -1.28 -10.79 4.74
C THR A 180 -2.34 -11.66 5.41
N CYS A 181 -3.45 -11.06 5.85
CA CYS A 181 -4.57 -11.76 6.46
C CYS A 181 -5.90 -11.24 5.89
N THR A 182 -6.84 -12.16 5.67
CA THR A 182 -8.14 -11.90 5.03
C THR A 182 -9.32 -12.28 5.91
N GLN A 183 -9.09 -12.43 7.22
CA GLN A 183 -10.14 -12.77 8.17
C GLN A 183 -11.10 -11.58 8.39
N THR A 184 -12.27 -11.87 8.96
CA THR A 184 -13.33 -10.89 9.24
C THR A 184 -13.02 -9.97 10.43
N ASP A 185 -12.07 -10.36 11.30
CA ASP A 185 -11.68 -9.59 12.49
C ASP A 185 -10.15 -9.66 12.67
N ALA A 186 -9.59 -8.60 13.24
CA ALA A 186 -8.19 -8.51 13.62
C ALA A 186 -7.81 -9.60 14.63
N SER A 187 -8.71 -9.90 15.59
CA SER A 187 -8.50 -10.95 16.61
C SER A 187 -8.20 -12.33 15.99
N LEU A 188 -8.90 -12.67 14.90
CA LEU A 188 -8.70 -13.91 14.15
C LEU A 188 -7.37 -13.91 13.38
N CYS A 189 -6.92 -12.74 12.94
CA CYS A 189 -5.61 -12.59 12.31
C CYS A 189 -4.46 -12.80 13.31
N TYR A 190 -4.61 -12.41 14.58
CA TYR A 190 -3.59 -12.65 15.61
C TYR A 190 -3.25 -14.15 15.73
N GLY A 191 -4.28 -15.00 15.81
CA GLY A 191 -4.10 -16.45 15.86
C GLY A 191 -3.63 -17.05 14.53
N TYR A 192 -4.19 -16.59 13.40
CA TYR A 192 -3.82 -17.11 12.08
C TYR A 192 -2.33 -16.95 11.77
N GLY A 193 -1.76 -15.78 12.07
CA GLY A 193 -0.35 -15.48 11.79
C GLY A 193 0.65 -16.24 12.65
N ILE A 194 0.22 -16.86 13.75
CA ILE A 194 1.10 -17.62 14.66
C ILE A 194 0.95 -19.12 14.43
N TYR A 195 -0.28 -19.62 14.40
CA TYR A 195 -0.58 -21.05 14.44
C TYR A 195 -0.52 -21.73 13.07
N ASN A 196 -0.83 -21.00 11.99
CA ASN A 196 -0.89 -21.59 10.64
C ASN A 196 0.41 -21.44 9.84
N THR A 197 1.44 -20.85 10.45
CA THR A 197 2.77 -20.72 9.87
C THR A 197 3.78 -21.47 10.74
N PRO A 198 4.03 -22.77 10.48
CA PRO A 198 4.89 -23.62 11.32
C PRO A 198 6.29 -23.06 11.56
N SER A 199 6.78 -22.23 10.63
CA SER A 199 8.05 -21.53 10.78
C SER A 199 8.06 -20.50 11.90
N ILE A 200 6.94 -19.82 12.18
CA ILE A 200 6.89 -18.74 13.17
C ILE A 200 6.87 -19.31 14.58
N SER A 201 5.99 -20.29 14.85
CA SER A 201 5.96 -20.97 16.15
C SER A 201 7.30 -21.63 16.47
N THR A 202 7.93 -22.29 15.48
CA THR A 202 9.24 -22.95 15.67
C THR A 202 10.38 -21.95 15.89
N LEU A 203 10.41 -20.83 15.17
CA LEU A 203 11.51 -19.88 15.23
C LEU A 203 11.39 -18.90 16.41
N CYS A 204 10.17 -18.45 16.72
CA CYS A 204 9.89 -17.44 17.73
C CYS A 204 9.40 -18.03 19.06
N GLY A 205 8.99 -19.30 19.10
CA GLY A 205 8.48 -19.95 20.31
C GLY A 205 7.09 -19.49 20.73
N PHE A 206 6.29 -18.94 19.81
CA PHE A 206 4.88 -18.66 20.09
C PHE A 206 4.10 -20.00 20.16
N SER A 207 3.56 -20.32 21.34
CA SER A 207 2.70 -21.46 21.64
C SER A 207 1.35 -20.99 22.17
#